data_AF-A0A926KG61-F1
#
_entry.id   AF-A0A926KG61-F1
#
_cell.length_a   1.000
_cell.length_b   1.000
_cell.length_c   1.000
_cell.angle_alpha   90.00
_cell.angle_beta   90.00
_cell.angle_gamma   90.00
#
_symmetry.space_group_name_H-M   'P 1'
#
loop_
_entity.id
_entity.type
_entity.pdbx_description
1 polymer ?
#
loop_
_entity_poly.entity_id
_entity_poly.type
_entity_poly.pdbx_seq_one_letter_code
_entity_poly.pdbx_strand_id
1 'polypeptide(L)'
;MSDASEIRDVARRVRGIAADLRSTTRTVGGAHGVAWQSVGAAQYRKRLSTNAARINALARDVDSLAASLEAYARAVERRTSVLGKAITGTVETMRELV
;
A
#
# COMPACT_ATOMS: atom_id res chain seq x y z
N MET A 1 7.55 1.87 20.91
CA MET A 1 7.29 1.95 19.46
C MET A 1 6.30 3.08 19.24
N SER A 2 6.50 3.96 18.25
CA SER A 2 5.55 5.06 17.99
C SER A 2 4.52 4.63 16.96
N ASP A 3 3.28 5.12 17.08
CA ASP A 3 2.17 4.80 16.16
C ASP A 3 2.55 4.97 14.68
N ALA A 4 3.41 5.95 14.36
CA ALA A 4 3.91 6.17 13.01
C ALA A 4 4.78 5.03 12.46
N SER A 5 5.55 4.37 13.32
CA SER A 5 6.36 3.20 12.93
C SER A 5 5.48 2.02 12.55
N GLU A 6 4.42 1.77 13.33
CA GLU A 6 3.45 0.70 13.06
C GLU A 6 2.68 0.96 11.77
N ILE A 7 2.24 2.21 11.53
CA ILE A 7 1.58 2.59 10.27
C ILE A 7 2.50 2.34 9.06
N ARG A 8 3.81 2.62 9.18
CA ARG A 8 4.77 2.31 8.11
C ARG A 8 4.98 0.82 7.89
N ASP A 9 4.98 0.03 8.96
CA ASP A 9 5.05 -1.43 8.84
C ASP A 9 3.85 -1.97 8.06
N VAL A 10 2.65 -1.47 8.36
CA VAL A 10 1.43 -1.80 7.61
C VAL A 10 1.55 -1.34 6.15
N ALA A 11 2.00 -0.11 5.89
CA ALA A 11 2.18 0.39 4.53
C ALA A 11 3.16 -0.49 3.71
N ARG A 12 4.24 -0.97 4.32
CA ARG A 12 5.18 -1.91 3.69
C ARG A 12 4.51 -3.25 3.37
N ARG A 13 3.71 -3.81 4.28
CA ARG A 13 2.95 -5.04 4.02
C ARG A 13 1.96 -4.86 2.86
N VAL A 14 1.24 -3.73 2.83
CA VAL A 14 0.30 -3.40 1.75
C VAL A 14 1.01 -3.29 0.40
N ARG A 15 2.21 -2.69 0.33
CA ARG A 15 3.03 -2.71 -0.89
C ARG A 15 3.43 -4.12 -1.34
N GLY A 16 3.75 -4.99 -0.37
CA GLY A 16 4.01 -6.41 -0.65
C GLY A 16 2.83 -7.06 -1.37
N ILE A 17 1.61 -6.84 -0.86
CA ILE A 17 0.38 -7.35 -1.48
C ILE A 17 0.22 -6.81 -2.91
N ALA A 18 0.46 -5.52 -3.15
CA ALA A 18 0.38 -4.96 -4.50
C ALA A 18 1.41 -5.58 -5.46
N ALA A 19 2.61 -5.92 -4.98
CA ALA A 19 3.62 -6.63 -5.76
C ALA A 19 3.17 -8.07 -6.09
N ASP A 20 2.59 -8.77 -5.13
CA ASP A 20 2.06 -10.12 -5.32
C ASP A 20 0.88 -10.14 -6.32
N LEU A 21 0.00 -9.14 -6.26
CA LEU A 21 -1.08 -8.98 -7.24
C LEU A 21 -0.54 -8.79 -8.65
N ARG A 22 0.50 -7.95 -8.84
CA ARG A 22 1.14 -7.79 -10.16
C ARG A 22 1.81 -9.06 -10.65
N SER A 23 2.44 -9.81 -9.75
CA SER A 23 3.00 -11.13 -10.07
C SER A 23 1.91 -12.06 -10.59
N THR A 24 0.78 -12.12 -9.87
CA THR A 24 -0.40 -12.90 -10.24
C THR A 24 -0.99 -12.46 -11.58
N THR A 25 -1.08 -11.15 -11.84
CA THR A 25 -1.53 -10.62 -13.14
C THR A 25 -0.67 -11.13 -14.30
N ARG A 26 0.66 -11.17 -14.14
CA ARG A 26 1.56 -11.68 -15.18
C ARG A 26 1.30 -13.15 -15.46
N THR A 27 1.12 -13.96 -14.42
CA THR A 27 0.80 -15.39 -14.53
C THR A 27 -0.55 -15.64 -15.20
N VAL A 28 -1.60 -14.93 -14.78
CA VAL A 28 -2.96 -15.08 -15.31
C VAL A 28 -3.07 -14.54 -16.74
N GLY A 29 -2.45 -13.39 -17.01
CA GLY A 29 -2.53 -12.69 -18.29
C GLY A 29 -1.70 -13.34 -19.40
N GLY A 30 -0.63 -14.07 -19.07
CA GLY A 30 0.25 -14.69 -20.05
C GLY A 30 -0.45 -15.77 -20.90
N ALA A 31 -1.52 -16.39 -20.40
CA ALA A 31 -2.29 -17.44 -21.10
C ALA A 31 -1.44 -18.56 -21.72
N HIS A 32 -0.20 -18.75 -21.25
CA HIS A 32 0.83 -19.60 -21.86
C HIS A 32 0.45 -21.08 -21.93
N GLY A 33 -0.59 -21.52 -21.20
CA GLY A 33 -1.10 -22.89 -21.22
C GLY A 33 -2.25 -23.14 -22.22
N VAL A 34 -2.77 -22.13 -22.91
CA VAL A 34 -3.93 -22.30 -23.81
C VAL A 34 -3.44 -22.65 -25.22
N ALA A 35 -2.98 -23.89 -25.42
CA ALA A 35 -2.46 -24.37 -26.70
C ALA A 35 -3.55 -24.78 -27.70
N TRP A 36 -4.78 -25.09 -27.23
CA TRP A 36 -5.84 -25.55 -28.11
C TRP A 36 -6.49 -24.40 -28.91
N GLN A 37 -6.99 -24.73 -30.10
CA GLN A 37 -7.63 -23.78 -31.01
C GLN A 37 -9.11 -24.14 -31.14
N SER A 38 -9.95 -23.39 -30.43
CA SER A 38 -11.40 -23.50 -30.52
C SER A 38 -12.07 -22.18 -30.11
N VAL A 39 -13.36 -22.04 -30.38
CA VAL A 39 -14.16 -20.90 -29.89
C VAL A 39 -14.10 -20.81 -28.35
N GLY A 40 -14.13 -21.97 -27.67
CA GLY A 40 -13.95 -22.04 -26.22
C GLY A 40 -12.57 -21.55 -25.77
N ALA A 41 -11.51 -21.85 -26.52
CA ALA A 41 -10.16 -21.33 -26.25
C ALA A 41 -10.12 -19.80 -26.32
N ALA A 42 -10.74 -19.22 -27.35
CA ALA A 42 -10.80 -17.77 -27.53
C ALA A 42 -11.56 -17.09 -26.38
N GLN A 43 -12.70 -17.65 -25.98
CA GLN A 43 -13.47 -17.14 -24.85
C GLN A 43 -12.70 -17.25 -23.52
N TYR A 44 -11.96 -18.34 -23.32
CA TYR A 44 -11.12 -18.53 -22.15
C TYR A 44 -9.97 -17.51 -22.09
N ARG A 45 -9.22 -17.31 -23.20
CA ARG A 45 -8.18 -16.27 -23.28
C ARG A 45 -8.74 -14.87 -23.02
N LYS A 46 -9.94 -14.56 -23.52
CA LYS A 46 -10.64 -13.30 -23.23
C LYS A 46 -10.91 -13.14 -21.73
N ARG A 47 -11.42 -14.19 -21.07
CA ARG A 47 -11.66 -14.17 -19.61
C ARG A 47 -10.37 -14.00 -18.81
N LEU A 48 -9.29 -14.67 -19.20
CA LEU A 48 -7.97 -14.49 -18.58
C LEU A 48 -7.48 -13.05 -18.70
N SER A 49 -7.58 -12.44 -19.89
CA SER A 49 -7.23 -11.04 -20.10
C SER A 49 -8.08 -10.09 -19.23
N THR A 50 -9.39 -10.30 -19.18
CA THR A 50 -10.28 -9.48 -18.33
C THR A 50 -9.93 -9.62 -16.84
N ASN A 51 -9.65 -10.84 -16.37
CA ASN A 51 -9.26 -11.06 -14.99
C ASN A 51 -7.89 -10.44 -14.68
N ALA A 52 -6.91 -10.55 -15.58
CA ALA A 52 -5.62 -9.91 -15.44
C ALA A 52 -5.75 -8.38 -15.31
N ALA A 53 -6.61 -7.76 -16.13
CA ALA A 53 -6.91 -6.33 -16.04
C ALA A 53 -7.53 -5.94 -14.70
N ARG A 54 -8.48 -6.74 -14.19
CA ARG A 54 -9.11 -6.52 -12.87
C ARG A 54 -8.11 -6.62 -11.72
N ILE A 55 -7.26 -7.65 -11.72
CA ILE A 55 -6.22 -7.83 -10.69
C ILE A 55 -5.22 -6.67 -10.75
N ASN A 56 -4.87 -6.18 -11.94
CA ASN A 56 -3.97 -5.05 -12.09
C ASN A 56 -4.59 -3.73 -11.58
N ALA A 57 -5.90 -3.53 -11.79
CA ALA A 57 -6.61 -2.40 -11.22
C ALA A 57 -6.58 -2.46 -9.67
N LEU A 58 -6.89 -3.63 -9.10
CA LEU A 58 -6.79 -3.84 -7.65
C LEU A 58 -5.37 -3.56 -7.12
N ALA A 59 -4.32 -3.98 -7.84
CA ALA A 59 -2.95 -3.70 -7.43
C ALA A 59 -2.66 -2.19 -7.36
N ARG A 60 -3.24 -1.37 -8.25
CA ARG A 60 -3.11 0.10 -8.21
C ARG A 60 -3.85 0.71 -7.02
N ASP A 61 -5.04 0.20 -6.70
CA ASP A 61 -5.81 0.66 -5.55
C ASP A 61 -5.07 0.35 -4.24
N VAL A 62 -4.46 -0.83 -4.14
CA VAL A 62 -3.63 -1.24 -3.00
C VAL A 62 -2.37 -0.39 -2.87
N ASP A 63 -1.72 -0.04 -3.98
CA ASP A 63 -0.60 0.92 -3.99
C ASP A 63 -1.02 2.31 -3.47
N SER A 64 -2.19 2.79 -3.90
CA SER A 64 -2.75 4.08 -3.45
C SER A 64 -3.03 4.06 -1.95
N LEU A 65 -3.55 2.95 -1.43
CA LEU A 65 -3.73 2.75 0.01
C LEU A 65 -2.39 2.79 0.76
N ALA A 66 -1.36 2.11 0.25
CA ALA A 66 -0.03 2.16 0.86
C ALA A 66 0.55 3.59 0.90
N ALA A 67 0.40 4.35 -0.19
CA ALA A 67 0.83 5.74 -0.24
C ALA A 67 0.06 6.62 0.77
N SER A 68 -1.24 6.39 0.93
CA SER A 68 -2.08 7.08 1.90
C SER A 68 -1.66 6.79 3.34
N LEU A 69 -1.33 5.53 3.66
CA LEU A 69 -0.80 5.13 4.96
C LEU A 69 0.55 5.80 5.27
N GLU A 70 1.45 5.90 4.28
CA GLU A 70 2.71 6.62 4.49
C GLU A 70 2.51 8.12 4.73
N ALA A 71 1.60 8.74 3.98
CA ALA A 71 1.26 10.15 4.19
C ALA A 71 0.69 10.36 5.61
N TYR A 72 -0.15 9.43 6.08
CA TYR A 72 -0.70 9.45 7.42
C TYR A 72 0.38 9.26 8.49
N ALA A 73 1.30 8.30 8.33
CA ALA A 73 2.43 8.13 9.24
C ALA A 73 3.26 9.41 9.39
N ARG A 74 3.56 10.09 8.28
CA ARG A 74 4.27 11.39 8.30
C ARG A 74 3.49 12.46 9.04
N ALA A 75 2.16 12.48 8.92
CA ALA A 75 1.32 13.43 9.63
C ALA A 75 1.33 13.17 11.15
N VAL A 76 1.28 11.90 11.57
CA VAL A 76 1.39 11.50 12.99
C VAL A 76 2.74 11.92 13.58
N GLU A 77 3.84 11.73 12.86
CA GLU A 77 5.17 12.18 13.31
C GLU A 77 5.28 13.70 13.47
N ARG A 78 4.75 14.45 12.49
CA ARG A 78 4.73 15.91 12.61
C ARG A 78 3.95 16.36 13.84
N ARG A 79 2.78 15.76 14.08
CA ARG A 79 1.94 16.10 15.23
C ARG A 79 2.63 15.76 16.56
N THR A 80 3.23 14.58 16.67
CA THR A 80 3.97 14.15 17.86
C THR A 80 5.21 15.01 18.11
N SER A 81 5.94 15.41 17.07
CA SER A 81 7.07 16.35 17.17
C SER A 81 6.64 17.73 17.65
N VAL A 82 5.55 18.29 17.10
CA VAL A 82 5.01 19.59 17.52
C VAL A 82 4.57 19.56 18.99
N LEU A 83 3.87 18.52 19.41
CA LEU A 83 3.46 18.35 20.81
C LEU A 83 4.66 18.20 21.75
N GLY A 84 5.68 17.43 21.35
CA GLY A 84 6.91 17.27 22.13
C GLY A 84 7.65 18.59 22.33
N LYS A 85 7.75 19.43 21.28
CA LYS A 85 8.34 20.77 21.38
C LYS A 85 7.54 21.70 22.31
N ALA A 86 6.21 21.69 22.21
CA ALA A 86 5.35 22.50 23.06
C ALA A 86 5.48 22.13 24.54
N ILE A 87 5.51 20.83 24.86
CA ILE A 87 5.71 20.33 26.23
C ILE A 87 7.09 20.74 26.74
N THR A 88 8.14 20.55 25.93
CA THR A 88 9.51 20.89 26.34
C THR A 88 9.64 22.38 26.66
N GLY A 89 9.12 23.26 25.79
CA GLY A 89 9.13 24.69 26.05
C GLY A 89 8.34 25.07 27.31
N THR A 90 7.20 24.42 27.56
CA THR A 90 6.38 24.67 28.75
C THR A 90 7.08 24.26 30.05
N VAL A 91 7.82 23.14 30.03
CA VAL A 91 8.63 22.66 31.17
C VAL A 91 9.82 23.58 31.43
N GLU A 92 10.45 24.11 30.38
CA GLU A 92 11.56 25.05 30.50
C GLU A 92 11.09 26.38 31.12
N THR A 93 9.95 26.92 30.65
CA THR A 93 9.35 28.13 31.26
C THR A 93 8.99 27.91 32.73
N MET A 94 8.48 26.74 33.12
CA MET A 94 8.19 26.43 34.53
C MET A 94 9.45 26.32 35.39
N ARG A 95 10.59 25.86 34.83
CA ARG A 95 11.87 25.78 35.55
C ARG A 95 12.49 27.13 35.82
N GLU A 96 12.30 28.11 34.93
CA GLU A 96 12.80 29.47 35.12
C GLU A 96 12.01 30.27 36.17
N LEU A 97 10.81 29.80 36.53
CA LEU A 97 9.90 30.45 37.48
C LEU A 97 10.00 29.93 38.92
N VAL A 98 10.82 28.90 39.19
CA VAL A 98 11.05 28.29 40.52
C VAL A 98 12.47 28.56 40.98
#